data_AF-A0A1F8T6N6-F1
#
_entry.id   AF-A0A1F8T6N6-F1
#
_cell.length_a   1.000
_cell.length_b   1.000
_cell.length_c   1.000
_cell.angle_alpha   90.00
_cell.angle_beta   90.00
_cell.angle_gamma   90.00
#
_symmetry.space_group_name_H-M   'P 1'
#
loop_
_entity.id
_entity.type
_entity.pdbx_description
1 polymer ?
#
loop_
_entity_poly.entity_id
_entity_poly.type
_entity_poly.pdbx_seq_one_letter_code
_entity_poly.pdbx_strand_id
1 'polypeptide(L)'
;FRWAFEGFDPEVVARYGDAEVRRLLSDSGIVRNRLKIEATIANARAVAALQREFGSFGRYLWQFTGFRTLQGPPARHWEELPTESPESQAMSKDLKARGFRFVGATICYAFMQAVGMIDDHLVFCHRYRARKP
;
A
#
# COMPACT_ATOMS: atom_id res chain seq x y z
N PHE A 1 12.50 9.75 1.97
CA PHE A 1 12.03 8.36 1.79
C PHE A 1 12.68 7.63 0.61
N ARG A 2 12.39 7.93 -0.67
CA ARG A 2 12.97 7.19 -1.82
C ARG A 2 14.50 7.06 -1.77
N TRP A 3 15.21 8.16 -1.52
CA TRP A 3 16.67 8.14 -1.34
C TRP A 3 17.13 7.26 -0.18
N ALA A 4 16.48 7.38 0.98
CA ALA A 4 16.84 6.64 2.19
C ALA A 4 16.70 5.11 2.02
N PHE A 5 15.70 4.68 1.24
CA PHE A 5 15.36 3.27 0.97
C PHE A 5 15.73 2.85 -0.47
N GLU A 6 16.73 3.48 -1.09
CA GLU A 6 17.29 3.06 -2.39
C GLU A 6 16.22 2.83 -3.48
N GLY A 7 15.34 3.82 -3.63
CA GLY A 7 14.25 3.79 -4.63
C GLY A 7 13.08 2.87 -4.27
N PHE A 8 13.08 2.24 -3.09
CA PHE A 8 12.18 1.16 -2.70
C PHE A 8 12.31 -0.10 -3.56
N ASP A 9 13.52 -0.40 -4.04
CA ASP A 9 13.78 -1.70 -4.65
C ASP A 9 13.58 -2.82 -3.60
N PRO A 10 12.62 -3.74 -3.81
CA PRO A 10 12.29 -4.75 -2.80
C PRO A 10 13.44 -5.74 -2.57
N GLU A 11 14.27 -6.03 -3.57
CA GLU A 11 15.39 -6.97 -3.42
C GLU A 11 16.53 -6.36 -2.61
N VAL A 12 16.76 -5.06 -2.76
CA VAL A 12 17.75 -4.30 -1.99
C VAL A 12 17.29 -4.13 -0.55
N VAL A 13 16.09 -3.57 -0.37
CA VAL A 13 15.55 -3.25 0.97
C VAL A 13 15.31 -4.52 1.80
N ALA A 14 14.98 -5.65 1.17
CA ALA A 14 14.85 -6.93 1.86
C ALA A 14 16.13 -7.41 2.57
N ARG A 15 17.31 -6.98 2.08
CA ARG A 15 18.62 -7.37 2.63
C ARG A 15 19.08 -6.50 3.79
N TYR A 16 18.40 -5.40 4.06
CA TYR A 16 18.75 -4.50 5.17
C TYR A 16 18.78 -5.25 6.51
N GLY A 17 19.82 -5.00 7.28
CA GLY A 17 20.02 -5.51 8.63
C GLY A 17 20.10 -4.38 9.66
N ASP A 18 20.64 -4.69 10.83
CA ASP A 18 20.68 -3.75 11.96
C ASP A 18 21.50 -2.48 11.66
N ALA A 19 22.51 -2.58 10.79
CA ALA A 19 23.33 -1.44 10.37
C ALA A 19 22.49 -0.42 9.60
N GLU A 20 21.69 -0.86 8.64
CA GLU A 20 20.79 -0.01 7.86
C GLU A 20 19.68 0.55 8.74
N VAL A 21 19.13 -0.23 9.68
CA VAL A 21 18.14 0.28 10.64
C VAL A 21 18.74 1.42 11.49
N ARG A 22 19.97 1.27 12.00
CA ARG A 22 20.66 2.34 12.75
C ARG A 22 20.93 3.57 11.88
N ARG A 23 21.37 3.37 10.64
CA ARG A 23 21.58 4.44 9.65
C ARG A 23 20.28 5.22 9.43
N LEU A 24 19.19 4.52 9.16
CA LEU A 24 17.87 5.11 8.90
C LEU A 24 17.28 5.82 10.11
N LEU A 25 17.51 5.32 11.33
CA LEU A 25 17.10 6.01 12.56
C LEU A 25 17.81 7.35 12.77
N SER A 26 18.96 7.55 12.13
CA SER A 26 19.73 8.80 12.18
C SER A 26 19.40 9.75 11.03
N ASP A 27 18.64 9.30 10.03
CA ASP A 27 18.29 10.08 8.84
C ASP A 27 17.09 11.01 9.13
N SER A 28 17.34 12.32 9.09
CA SER A 28 16.31 13.36 9.32
C SER A 28 15.36 13.55 8.11
N GLY A 29 15.68 12.97 6.95
CA GLY A 29 14.86 12.98 5.73
C GLY A 29 13.72 11.95 5.73
N ILE A 30 13.54 11.21 6.83
CA ILE A 30 12.45 10.25 7.02
C ILE A 30 11.85 10.36 8.43
N VAL A 31 10.70 9.71 8.62
CA VAL A 31 10.12 9.50 9.95
C VAL A 31 10.97 8.47 10.70
N ARG A 32 11.72 8.92 11.72
CA ARG A 32 12.63 8.12 12.54
C ARG A 32 11.90 7.24 13.57
N ASN A 33 11.06 6.33 13.07
CA ASN A 33 10.36 5.35 13.89
C ASN A 33 10.87 3.95 13.55
N ARG A 34 11.46 3.28 14.54
CA ARG A 34 12.07 1.95 14.38
C ARG A 34 11.09 0.92 13.82
N LEU A 35 9.87 0.86 14.35
CA LEU A 35 8.86 -0.11 13.92
C LEU A 35 8.45 0.10 12.46
N LYS A 36 8.34 1.35 12.00
CA LYS A 36 8.02 1.66 10.60
C LYS A 36 9.18 1.30 9.66
N ILE A 37 10.42 1.55 10.06
CA ILE A 37 11.61 1.17 9.28
C ILE A 37 11.68 -0.36 9.13
N GLU A 38 11.58 -1.07 10.25
CA GLU A 38 11.61 -2.54 10.26
C GLU A 38 10.42 -3.14 9.50
N ALA A 39 9.26 -2.47 9.53
CA ALA A 39 8.11 -2.84 8.71
C ALA A 39 8.38 -2.68 7.21
N THR A 40 9.03 -1.60 6.77
CA THR A 40 9.41 -1.45 5.35
C THR A 40 10.33 -2.59 4.90
N ILE A 41 11.28 -2.99 5.74
CA ILE A 41 12.19 -4.13 5.46
C ILE A 41 11.42 -5.45 5.41
N ALA A 42 10.55 -5.72 6.39
CA ALA A 42 9.71 -6.92 6.40
C ALA A 42 8.78 -6.98 5.18
N ASN A 43 8.17 -5.85 4.80
CA ASN A 43 7.29 -5.75 3.65
C ASN A 43 8.06 -5.99 2.34
N ALA A 44 9.29 -5.49 2.20
CA ALA A 44 10.12 -5.76 1.03
C ALA A 44 10.41 -7.27 0.86
N ARG A 45 10.71 -7.98 1.96
CA ARG A 45 10.86 -9.44 1.94
C ARG A 45 9.57 -10.15 1.52
N ALA A 46 8.43 -9.71 2.03
CA ALA A 46 7.13 -10.28 1.70
C ALA A 46 6.73 -10.01 0.23
N VAL A 47 7.05 -8.83 -0.31
CA VAL A 47 6.88 -8.51 -1.74
C VAL A 47 7.70 -9.45 -2.61
N ALA A 48 8.99 -9.65 -2.29
CA ALA A 48 9.84 -10.59 -3.04
C ALA A 48 9.36 -12.04 -2.97
N ALA A 49 8.71 -12.45 -1.86
CA ALA A 49 8.05 -13.75 -1.75
C ALA A 49 6.79 -13.83 -2.64
N LEU A 50 5.94 -12.81 -2.60
CA LEU A 50 4.74 -12.73 -3.44
C LEU A 50 5.06 -12.70 -4.93
N GLN A 51 6.13 -12.00 -5.34
CA GLN A 51 6.56 -12.00 -6.74
C GLN A 51 6.98 -13.39 -7.22
N ARG A 52 7.57 -14.23 -6.36
CA ARG A 52 7.89 -15.63 -6.70
C ARG A 52 6.64 -16.51 -6.81
N GLU A 53 5.63 -16.28 -5.97
CA GLU A 53 4.39 -17.08 -5.94
C GLU A 53 3.38 -16.68 -7.04
N PHE A 54 3.19 -15.37 -7.24
CA PHE A 54 2.16 -14.81 -8.12
C PHE A 54 2.71 -14.21 -9.41
N GLY A 55 4.04 -14.21 -9.60
CA GLY A 55 4.75 -13.57 -10.69
C GLY A 55 4.82 -12.03 -10.59
N SER A 56 3.80 -11.38 -10.01
CA SER A 56 3.75 -9.93 -9.88
C SER A 56 3.01 -9.51 -8.61
N PHE A 57 3.62 -8.59 -7.85
CA PHE A 57 2.96 -7.97 -6.70
C PHE A 57 1.72 -7.17 -7.13
N GLY A 58 1.79 -6.49 -8.28
CA GLY A 58 0.64 -5.80 -8.86
C GLY A 58 -0.50 -6.77 -9.17
N ARG A 59 -0.22 -7.87 -9.89
CA ARG A 59 -1.25 -8.89 -10.19
C ARG A 59 -1.87 -9.45 -8.92
N TYR A 60 -1.05 -9.73 -7.90
CA TYR A 60 -1.54 -10.16 -6.60
C TYR A 60 -2.46 -9.13 -5.95
N LEU A 61 -2.12 -7.83 -5.95
CA LEU A 61 -2.97 -6.79 -5.35
C LEU A 61 -4.29 -6.64 -6.12
N TRP A 62 -4.24 -6.61 -7.45
CA TRP A 62 -5.43 -6.38 -8.28
C TRP A 62 -6.46 -7.52 -8.21
N GLN A 63 -6.10 -8.70 -7.70
CA GLN A 63 -7.06 -9.79 -7.52
C GLN A 63 -8.18 -9.42 -6.52
N PHE A 64 -7.89 -8.57 -5.52
CA PHE A 64 -8.85 -8.21 -4.46
C PHE A 64 -10.04 -7.39 -4.96
N THR A 65 -9.92 -6.78 -6.14
CA THR A 65 -11.02 -6.04 -6.79
C THR A 65 -11.52 -6.75 -8.05
N GLY A 66 -11.10 -7.99 -8.29
CA GLY A 66 -11.41 -8.71 -9.52
C GLY A 66 -10.78 -8.08 -10.77
N PHE A 67 -9.56 -7.53 -10.62
CA PHE A 67 -8.78 -6.92 -11.70
C PHE A 67 -9.44 -5.70 -12.38
N ARG A 68 -10.30 -4.99 -11.66
CA ARG A 68 -10.97 -3.77 -12.11
C ARG A 68 -10.88 -2.67 -11.06
N THR A 69 -11.01 -1.43 -11.51
CA THR A 69 -11.20 -0.29 -10.60
C THR A 69 -12.64 -0.31 -10.10
N LEU A 70 -12.82 -0.29 -8.78
CA LEU A 70 -14.12 -0.16 -8.15
C LEU A 70 -14.51 1.32 -8.07
N GLN A 71 -15.78 1.60 -8.32
CA GLN A 71 -16.33 2.94 -8.21
C GLN A 71 -16.91 3.11 -6.80
N GLY A 72 -16.30 3.97 -6.00
CA GLY A 72 -16.89 4.39 -4.73
C GLY A 72 -18.18 5.21 -4.89
N PRO A 73 -18.89 5.44 -3.79
CA PRO A 73 -20.16 6.16 -3.81
C PRO A 73 -19.96 7.60 -4.29
N PRO A 74 -20.96 8.20 -4.96
CA PRO A 74 -20.93 9.63 -5.25
C PRO A 74 -20.91 10.41 -3.93
N ALA A 75 -19.85 11.18 -3.70
CA ALA A 75 -19.67 11.98 -2.49
C ALA A 75 -19.41 13.45 -2.83
N ARG A 76 -20.00 14.36 -2.04
CA ARG A 76 -19.71 15.80 -2.08
C ARG A 76 -18.73 16.23 -1.00
N HIS A 77 -18.61 15.46 0.06
CA HIS A 77 -17.71 15.74 1.18
C HIS A 77 -16.88 14.50 1.52
N TRP A 78 -15.69 14.69 2.07
CA TRP A 78 -14.77 13.57 2.35
C TRP A 78 -15.32 12.63 3.43
N GLU A 79 -16.14 13.17 4.32
CA GLU A 79 -16.81 12.48 5.42
C GLU A 79 -17.90 11.50 4.93
N GLU A 80 -18.36 11.65 3.69
CA GLU A 80 -19.32 10.74 3.04
C GLU A 80 -18.63 9.50 2.45
N LEU A 81 -17.31 9.53 2.28
CA LEU A 81 -16.53 8.41 1.76
C LEU A 81 -16.20 7.43 2.89
N PRO A 82 -16.23 6.12 2.62
CA PRO A 82 -15.84 5.14 3.61
C PRO A 82 -14.32 5.20 3.84
N THR A 83 -13.90 4.73 5.02
CA THR A 83 -12.48 4.57 5.35
C THR A 83 -11.99 3.13 5.20
N GLU A 84 -12.91 2.18 4.99
CA GLU A 84 -12.65 0.75 4.78
C GLU A 84 -13.70 0.13 3.86
N SER A 85 -13.39 -1.01 3.25
CA SER A 85 -14.34 -1.82 2.47
C SER A 85 -14.11 -3.31 2.70
N PRO A 86 -15.03 -4.20 2.26
CA PRO A 86 -14.81 -5.64 2.29
C PRO A 86 -13.49 -6.06 1.60
N GLU A 87 -13.15 -5.41 0.48
CA GLU A 87 -11.93 -5.68 -0.27
C GLU A 87 -10.68 -5.23 0.50
N SER A 88 -10.71 -4.06 1.15
CA SER A 88 -9.56 -3.60 1.94
C SER A 88 -9.35 -4.43 3.20
N GLN A 89 -10.44 -4.94 3.80
CA GLN A 89 -10.39 -5.88 4.91
C GLN A 89 -9.80 -7.22 4.48
N ALA A 90 -10.22 -7.75 3.32
CA ALA A 90 -9.67 -8.98 2.75
C ALA A 90 -8.18 -8.84 2.44
N MET A 91 -7.78 -7.74 1.79
CA MET A 91 -6.37 -7.43 1.49
C MET A 91 -5.55 -7.31 2.78
N SER A 92 -6.02 -6.55 3.78
CA SER A 92 -5.35 -6.41 5.07
C SER A 92 -5.14 -7.76 5.75
N LYS A 93 -6.17 -8.63 5.76
CA LYS A 93 -6.08 -9.95 6.37
C LYS A 93 -5.03 -10.82 5.68
N ASP A 94 -5.04 -10.87 4.35
CA ASP A 94 -4.11 -11.72 3.59
C ASP A 94 -2.66 -11.19 3.66
N LEU A 95 -2.47 -9.88 3.50
CA LEU A 95 -1.14 -9.26 3.65
C LEU A 95 -0.54 -9.51 5.04
N LYS A 96 -1.33 -9.38 6.11
CA LYS A 96 -0.87 -9.71 7.48
C LYS A 96 -0.45 -11.18 7.60
N ALA A 97 -1.25 -12.10 7.05
CA ALA A 97 -0.94 -13.53 7.06
C ALA A 97 0.36 -13.84 6.30
N ARG A 98 0.73 -13.00 5.32
CA ARG A 98 1.95 -13.10 4.52
C ARG A 98 3.14 -12.32 5.10
N GLY A 99 3.01 -11.82 6.33
CA GLY A 99 4.11 -11.18 7.06
C GLY A 99 4.27 -9.69 6.80
N PHE A 100 3.35 -9.05 6.08
CA PHE A 100 3.34 -7.59 5.97
C PHE A 100 2.98 -6.95 7.32
N ARG A 101 3.53 -5.78 7.56
CA ARG A 101 3.35 -4.95 8.76
C ARG A 101 2.83 -3.57 8.37
N PHE A 102 2.09 -2.94 9.28
CA PHE A 102 1.42 -1.65 9.04
C PHE A 102 0.47 -1.67 7.83
N VAL A 103 -0.30 -2.76 7.70
CA VAL A 103 -1.28 -2.99 6.62
C VAL A 103 -2.68 -3.21 7.20
N GLY A 104 -3.15 -2.29 8.05
CA GLY A 104 -4.53 -2.31 8.54
C GLY A 104 -5.54 -2.07 7.42
N ALA A 105 -6.82 -2.40 7.64
CA ALA A 105 -7.86 -2.26 6.61
C ALA A 105 -8.03 -0.81 6.13
N THR A 106 -7.98 0.18 7.04
CA THR A 106 -7.94 1.60 6.68
C THR A 106 -6.70 1.97 5.83
N ILE A 107 -5.52 1.42 6.16
CA ILE A 107 -4.28 1.65 5.38
C ILE A 107 -4.41 1.02 3.99
N CYS A 108 -4.96 -0.19 3.90
CA CYS A 108 -5.19 -0.87 2.63
C CYS A 108 -6.23 -0.12 1.78
N TYR A 109 -7.27 0.44 2.40
CA TYR A 109 -8.27 1.24 1.70
C TYR A 109 -7.63 2.50 1.10
N ALA A 110 -6.88 3.25 1.90
CA ALA A 110 -6.14 4.43 1.44
C ALA A 110 -5.12 4.08 0.33
N PHE A 111 -4.46 2.93 0.43
CA PHE A 111 -3.57 2.42 -0.62
C PHE A 111 -4.35 2.12 -1.91
N MET A 112 -5.47 1.40 -1.82
CA MET A 112 -6.33 1.06 -2.95
C MET A 112 -6.83 2.31 -3.68
N GLN A 113 -7.22 3.35 -2.95
CA GLN A 113 -7.56 4.66 -3.52
C GLN A 113 -6.34 5.26 -4.26
N ALA A 114 -5.19 5.30 -3.61
CA ALA A 114 -3.98 5.93 -4.16
C ALA A 114 -3.47 5.26 -5.44
N VAL A 115 -3.61 3.94 -5.56
CA VAL A 115 -3.18 3.17 -6.75
C VAL A 115 -4.28 2.98 -7.80
N GLY A 116 -5.47 3.57 -7.58
CA GLY A 116 -6.57 3.53 -8.54
C GLY A 116 -7.34 2.21 -8.57
N MET A 117 -7.19 1.36 -7.56
CA MET A 117 -8.04 0.18 -7.37
C MET A 117 -9.45 0.58 -6.95
N ILE A 118 -9.58 1.70 -6.22
CA ILE A 118 -10.86 2.35 -5.89
C ILE A 118 -10.78 3.79 -6.37
N ASP A 119 -11.76 4.22 -7.16
CA ASP A 119 -11.92 5.61 -7.53
C ASP A 119 -12.93 6.26 -6.58
N ASP A 120 -12.43 7.08 -5.66
CA ASP A 120 -13.20 7.83 -4.66
C ASP A 120 -13.16 9.34 -4.90
N HIS A 121 -12.92 9.76 -6.15
CA HIS A 121 -12.97 11.19 -6.46
C HIS A 121 -14.35 11.77 -6.10
N LEU A 122 -14.39 12.93 -5.43
CA LEU A 122 -15.64 13.63 -5.15
C LEU A 122 -16.31 14.09 -6.45
N VAL A 123 -17.65 14.22 -6.44
CA VAL A 123 -18.46 14.47 -7.65
C VAL A 123 -18.09 15.75 -8.41
N PHE A 124 -17.47 16.72 -7.76
CA PHE A 124 -17.02 17.98 -8.37
C PHE A 124 -15.56 17.93 -8.86
N CYS A 125 -14.82 16.85 -8.57
CA CYS A 125 -13.46 16.68 -9.06
C CYS A 125 -13.46 16.53 -10.58
N HIS A 126 -12.56 17.21 -11.29
CA HIS A 126 -12.43 17.07 -12.74
C HIS A 126 -12.12 15.62 -13.19
N ARG A 127 -11.56 14.79 -12.30
CA ARG A 127 -11.30 13.36 -12.53
C ARG A 127 -12.54 12.48 -12.38
N TYR A 128 -13.56 12.90 -11.65
CA TYR A 128 -14.79 12.12 -11.44
C TYR A 128 -15.52 11.81 -12.76
N ARG A 129 -15.56 12.76 -13.69
CA ARG A 129 -16.20 12.58 -15.00
C ARG A 129 -15.41 11.68 -15.94
N ALA A 130 -14.14 11.40 -15.63
CA ALA A 130 -13.29 10.52 -16.42
C ALA A 130 -13.41 9.04 -16.00
N ARG A 131 -14.27 8.73 -15.02
CA ARG A 131 -14.60 7.36 -14.59
C ARG A 131 -15.05 6.54 -15.80
N LYS A 132 -14.31 5.50 -16.12
CA LYS A 132 -14.74 4.51 -17.11
C LYS A 132 -15.70 3.53 -16.41
N PRO A 133 -16.81 3.15 -17.08
CA PRO A 133 -17.75 2.16 -16.56
C PRO A 133 -17.07 0.81 -16.32
#